data_AF-B8FSW1-F1
#
_entry.id   AF-B8FSW1-F1
#
_cell.length_a   1.000
_cell.length_b   1.000
_cell.length_c   1.000
_cell.angle_alpha   90.00
_cell.angle_beta   90.00
_cell.angle_gamma   90.00
#
_symmetry.space_group_name_H-M   'P 1'
#
loop_
_entity.id
_entity.type
_entity.pdbx_description
1 polymer ?
#
loop_
_entity_poly.entity_id
_entity_poly.type
_entity_poly.pdbx_seq_one_letter_code
_entity_poly.pdbx_strand_id
1 'polypeptide(L)'
;MHRIGVLGGTGEIGSRIVNLLKGEYSLMASYHSQSRPSAAGCEYVKLDIADAEQLQHFCRQCHVLINCAGASFLNGEKVARMAAHWQIPYIDPSGEAFLEERLEDRKDKAVFVLSAGYFPGMSGLLMRHVCESFDTPETISGLSVSEEIPSMSAIEDFILTNLSGFGTALSYYDHGAVVRDEGERLERIRGREFRFQNYLTVETARVAQHYGLKEAHWYHSSFGDQVIRKLQEAVIQYKLERAGYKSIVREVIEIFRQTMAGRESFSYTRIEGQGLLGKERTLMTAEVSSDCSSEISAIIAAYAAKAVLAKPLPPGIHYAMDIINMEEILKDLAELKAEIRISKVVLEQEVDDEYEEGEL
;
A
#
# COMPACT_ATOMS: atom_id res chain seq x y z
N MET A 1 16.73 13.09 -20.63
CA MET A 1 16.11 11.87 -20.08
C MET A 1 16.16 12.00 -18.57
N HIS A 2 15.03 11.95 -17.88
CA HIS A 2 15.01 12.00 -16.42
C HIS A 2 15.69 10.75 -15.84
N ARG A 3 16.42 10.95 -14.74
CA ARG A 3 17.08 9.87 -13.99
C ARG A 3 16.30 9.56 -12.73
N ILE A 4 15.83 8.32 -12.58
CA ILE A 4 15.10 7.84 -11.40
C ILE A 4 16.07 7.08 -10.50
N GLY A 5 16.14 7.49 -9.22
CA GLY A 5 16.90 6.79 -8.19
C GLY A 5 16.02 5.77 -7.48
N VAL A 6 16.45 4.51 -7.43
CA VAL A 6 15.78 3.45 -6.67
C VAL A 6 16.69 2.99 -5.54
N LEU A 7 16.40 3.40 -4.32
CA LEU A 7 17.14 2.91 -3.15
C LEU A 7 16.68 1.49 -2.82
N GLY A 8 17.62 0.57 -2.60
CA GLY A 8 17.28 -0.84 -2.40
C GLY A 8 16.84 -1.54 -3.69
N GLY A 9 17.37 -1.10 -4.84
CA GLY A 9 17.04 -1.60 -6.18
C GLY A 9 17.39 -3.06 -6.46
N THR A 10 18.01 -3.78 -5.52
CA THR A 10 18.25 -5.23 -5.60
C THR A 10 17.33 -6.04 -4.68
N GLY A 11 16.49 -5.38 -3.88
CA GLY A 11 15.49 -6.02 -3.03
C GLY A 11 14.24 -6.42 -3.81
N GLU A 12 13.26 -6.99 -3.10
CA GLU A 12 12.02 -7.53 -3.70
C GLU A 12 11.26 -6.47 -4.50
N ILE A 13 10.94 -5.33 -3.90
CA ILE A 13 10.20 -4.25 -4.58
C ILE A 13 11.12 -3.50 -5.54
N GLY A 14 12.30 -3.07 -5.09
CA GLY A 14 13.20 -2.21 -5.87
C GLY A 14 13.64 -2.83 -7.20
N SER A 15 13.93 -4.13 -7.23
CA SER A 15 14.34 -4.79 -8.48
C SER A 15 13.22 -4.91 -9.51
N ARG A 16 11.97 -5.00 -9.05
CA ARG A 16 10.78 -5.01 -9.91
C ARG A 16 10.50 -3.62 -10.48
N ILE A 17 10.64 -2.57 -9.66
CA ILE A 17 10.58 -1.18 -10.13
C ILE A 17 11.63 -0.92 -11.21
N VAL A 18 12.87 -1.37 -10.98
CA VAL A 18 13.93 -1.23 -11.98
C VAL A 18 13.54 -1.91 -13.29
N ASN A 19 12.93 -3.09 -13.26
CA ASN A 19 12.48 -3.78 -14.47
C ASN A 19 11.33 -3.03 -15.18
N LEU A 20 10.36 -2.51 -14.42
CA LEU A 20 9.20 -1.77 -14.95
C LEU A 20 9.59 -0.44 -15.61
N LEU A 21 10.65 0.22 -15.13
CA LEU A 21 11.07 1.54 -15.63
C LEU A 21 12.22 1.48 -16.63
N LYS A 22 12.84 0.30 -16.83
CA LYS A 22 13.98 0.14 -17.72
C LYS A 22 13.55 0.31 -19.18
N GLY A 23 14.34 1.09 -19.92
CA GLY A 23 14.06 1.37 -21.34
C GLY A 23 13.31 2.69 -21.55
N GLU A 24 12.49 3.09 -20.58
CA GLU A 24 11.80 4.39 -20.58
C GLU A 24 12.62 5.48 -19.88
N TYR A 25 13.33 5.15 -18.80
CA TYR A 25 14.08 6.10 -17.97
C TYR A 25 15.55 5.72 -17.80
N SER A 26 16.40 6.70 -17.48
CA SER A 26 17.74 6.43 -16.95
C SER A 26 17.58 6.03 -15.48
N LEU A 27 18.13 4.89 -15.08
CA LEU A 27 17.99 4.39 -13.72
C LEU A 27 19.32 4.41 -12.98
N MET A 28 19.25 4.74 -11.70
CA MET A 28 20.31 4.50 -10.75
C MET A 28 19.74 3.73 -9.56
N ALA A 29 20.21 2.51 -9.36
CA ALA A 29 19.67 1.57 -8.37
C ALA A 29 20.73 1.30 -7.29
N SER A 30 20.37 1.44 -6.02
CA SER A 30 21.30 1.17 -4.93
C SER A 30 21.20 -0.25 -4.39
N TYR A 31 22.31 -0.77 -3.87
CA TYR A 31 22.34 -2.02 -3.11
C TYR A 31 23.26 -1.90 -1.90
N HIS A 32 22.94 -2.62 -0.82
CA HIS A 32 23.80 -2.70 0.35
C HIS A 32 24.78 -3.89 0.23
N SER A 33 24.25 -5.11 0.10
CA SER A 33 25.04 -6.35 0.09
C SER A 33 25.00 -7.11 -1.22
N GLN A 34 23.87 -7.10 -1.94
CA GLN A 34 23.68 -7.90 -3.14
C GLN A 34 24.04 -7.10 -4.38
N SER A 35 25.30 -7.19 -4.83
CA SER A 35 25.74 -6.49 -6.04
C SER A 35 25.05 -7.04 -7.29
N ARG A 36 24.76 -6.13 -8.23
CA ARG A 36 24.36 -6.45 -9.60
C ARG A 36 25.20 -5.63 -10.58
N PRO A 37 25.55 -6.18 -11.75
CA PRO A 37 26.30 -5.44 -12.75
C PRO A 37 25.44 -4.32 -13.35
N SER A 38 26.04 -3.14 -13.52
CA SER A 38 25.45 -2.05 -14.30
C SER A 38 25.29 -2.48 -15.75
N ALA A 39 24.20 -2.04 -16.38
CA ALA A 39 23.89 -2.30 -17.78
C ALA A 39 23.37 -1.04 -18.45
N ALA A 40 23.24 -1.06 -19.78
CA ALA A 40 22.67 0.07 -20.52
C ALA A 40 21.29 0.45 -19.92
N GLY A 41 21.16 1.72 -19.52
CA GLY A 41 19.95 2.28 -18.92
C GLY A 41 19.82 2.11 -17.40
N CYS A 42 20.68 1.34 -16.72
CA CYS A 42 20.63 1.18 -15.26
C CYS A 42 22.02 1.04 -14.63
N GLU A 43 22.38 2.01 -13.80
CA GLU A 43 23.60 2.01 -12.99
C GLU A 43 23.33 1.44 -11.59
N TYR A 44 24.07 0.41 -11.18
CA TYR A 44 23.98 -0.14 -9.82
C TYR A 44 25.10 0.41 -8.94
N VAL A 45 24.74 1.03 -7.82
CA VAL A 45 25.67 1.70 -6.91
C VAL A 45 25.59 1.06 -5.52
N LYS A 46 26.74 0.69 -4.95
CA LYS A 46 26.78 0.26 -3.55
C LYS A 46 26.53 1.48 -2.65
N LEU A 47 25.58 1.38 -1.73
CA LEU A 47 25.19 2.47 -0.87
C LEU A 47 24.81 1.97 0.52
N ASP A 48 25.37 2.60 1.55
CA ASP A 48 24.86 2.51 2.92
C ASP A 48 24.00 3.75 3.23
N ILE A 49 22.73 3.56 3.57
CA ILE A 49 21.80 4.65 3.90
C ILE A 49 22.13 5.30 5.23
N ALA A 50 22.87 4.60 6.09
CA ALA A 50 23.40 5.20 7.30
C ALA A 50 24.41 6.33 6.98
N ASP A 51 25.14 6.20 5.87
CA ASP A 51 26.15 7.15 5.39
C ASP A 51 25.50 8.32 4.63
N ALA A 52 25.52 9.50 5.26
CA ALA A 52 24.90 10.70 4.72
C ALA A 52 25.60 11.23 3.45
N GLU A 53 26.91 11.03 3.31
CA GLU A 53 27.66 11.49 2.13
C GLU A 53 27.34 10.63 0.92
N GLN A 54 27.29 9.30 1.11
CA GLN A 54 26.87 8.37 0.05
C GLN A 54 25.43 8.65 -0.39
N LEU A 55 24.52 8.82 0.57
CA LEU A 55 23.12 9.15 0.28
C LEU A 55 22.99 10.50 -0.44
N GLN A 56 23.75 11.51 -0.02
CA GLN A 56 23.79 12.81 -0.67
C GLN A 56 24.28 12.72 -2.12
N HIS A 57 25.38 11.99 -2.36
CA HIS A 57 25.93 11.81 -3.70
C HIS A 57 24.93 11.12 -4.63
N PHE A 58 24.22 10.10 -4.12
CA PHE A 58 23.17 9.42 -4.85
C PHE A 58 22.02 10.37 -5.20
N CYS A 59 21.48 11.08 -4.20
CA CYS A 59 20.33 11.96 -4.41
C CYS A 59 20.62 13.05 -5.45
N ARG A 60 21.78 13.71 -5.42
CA ARG A 60 22.13 14.81 -6.35
C ARG A 60 22.07 14.44 -7.84
N GLN A 61 22.10 13.15 -8.17
CA GLN A 61 22.06 12.67 -9.55
C GLN A 61 20.65 12.32 -10.02
N CYS A 62 19.66 12.31 -9.11
CA CYS A 62 18.30 11.89 -9.38
C CYS A 62 17.37 13.07 -9.64
N HIS A 63 16.34 12.83 -10.45
CA HIS A 63 15.21 13.74 -10.64
C HIS A 63 14.01 13.33 -9.78
N VAL A 64 13.91 12.05 -9.42
CA VAL A 64 12.93 11.47 -8.50
C VAL A 64 13.63 10.36 -7.74
N LEU A 65 13.31 10.20 -6.45
CA LEU A 65 13.86 9.18 -5.57
C LEU A 65 12.74 8.26 -5.08
N ILE A 66 12.90 6.95 -5.30
CA ILE A 66 12.00 5.92 -4.78
C ILE A 66 12.73 5.17 -3.66
N ASN A 67 12.17 5.17 -2.46
CA ASN A 67 12.73 4.50 -1.29
C ASN A 67 12.20 3.08 -1.15
N CYS A 68 13.01 2.08 -1.52
CA CYS A 68 12.71 0.67 -1.26
C CYS A 68 13.77 0.02 -0.36
N ALA A 69 14.46 0.82 0.45
CA ALA A 69 15.63 0.37 1.18
C ALA A 69 15.32 0.08 2.65
N GLY A 70 14.84 -1.14 2.88
CA GLY A 70 14.50 -1.62 4.21
C GLY A 70 13.16 -1.07 4.70
N ALA A 71 12.94 -1.21 6.00
CA ALA A 71 11.74 -0.73 6.67
C ALA A 71 11.62 0.80 6.55
N SER A 72 10.54 1.28 5.94
CA SER A 72 10.22 2.71 5.79
C SER A 72 10.16 3.42 7.14
N PHE A 73 9.67 2.74 8.19
CA PHE A 73 9.63 3.33 9.53
C PHE A 73 11.02 3.75 10.06
N LEU A 74 12.05 2.98 9.71
CA LEU A 74 13.42 3.19 10.17
C LEU A 74 14.17 4.20 9.29
N ASN A 75 14.01 4.09 7.97
CA ASN A 75 14.85 4.82 7.01
C ASN A 75 14.13 5.96 6.28
N GLY A 76 12.80 5.91 6.19
CA GLY A 76 11.99 6.79 5.34
C GLY A 76 12.19 8.26 5.66
N GLU A 77 12.16 8.65 6.94
CA GLU A 77 12.38 10.04 7.34
C GLU A 77 13.76 10.56 6.93
N LYS A 78 14.82 9.78 7.15
CA LYS A 78 16.19 10.19 6.78
C LYS A 78 16.29 10.44 5.28
N VAL A 79 15.76 9.51 4.47
CA VAL A 79 15.82 9.60 3.02
C VAL A 79 14.96 10.77 2.52
N ALA A 80 13.73 10.91 3.03
CA ALA A 80 12.84 12.00 2.69
C ALA A 80 13.45 13.37 3.02
N ARG A 81 14.09 13.53 4.19
CA ARG A 81 14.79 14.77 4.55
C ARG A 81 15.98 15.07 3.64
N MET A 82 16.71 14.05 3.18
CA MET A 82 17.77 14.23 2.18
C MET A 82 17.18 14.68 0.84
N ALA A 83 16.09 14.05 0.39
CA ALA A 83 15.38 14.46 -0.83
C ALA A 83 14.88 15.90 -0.73
N ALA A 84 14.35 16.30 0.43
CA ALA A 84 13.92 17.67 0.73
C ALA A 84 15.07 18.69 0.62
N HIS A 85 16.27 18.34 1.10
CA HIS A 85 17.45 19.20 1.01
C HIS A 85 17.86 19.47 -0.44
N TRP A 86 17.67 18.50 -1.34
CA TRP A 86 17.93 18.63 -2.78
C TRP A 86 16.71 19.03 -3.60
N GLN A 87 15.56 19.23 -2.97
CA GLN A 87 14.27 19.51 -3.60
C GLN A 87 13.88 18.48 -4.67
N ILE A 88 14.18 17.20 -4.38
CA ILE A 88 13.89 16.07 -5.26
C ILE A 88 12.60 15.42 -4.77
N PRO A 89 11.62 15.13 -5.65
CA PRO A 89 10.47 14.32 -5.31
C PRO A 89 10.86 12.97 -4.71
N TYR A 90 10.24 12.67 -3.59
CA TYR A 90 10.43 11.46 -2.81
C TYR A 90 9.19 10.57 -2.93
N ILE A 91 9.38 9.27 -3.18
CA ILE A 91 8.31 8.28 -3.27
C ILE A 91 8.61 7.16 -2.29
N ASP A 92 7.64 6.82 -1.44
CA ASP A 92 7.75 5.72 -0.48
C ASP A 92 6.59 4.73 -0.63
N PRO A 93 6.88 3.43 -0.88
CA PRO A 93 5.83 2.42 -0.98
C PRO A 93 5.01 2.25 0.30
N SER A 94 5.57 2.56 1.47
CA SER A 94 4.81 2.59 2.71
C SER A 94 4.39 4.02 2.99
N GLY A 95 5.27 4.86 3.57
CA GLY A 95 5.01 6.28 3.83
C GLY A 95 3.59 6.55 4.35
N GLU A 96 3.39 6.52 5.65
CA GLU A 96 2.04 6.62 6.21
C GLU A 96 1.88 7.84 7.12
N ALA A 97 0.83 7.86 7.93
CA ALA A 97 0.55 8.91 8.91
C ALA A 97 1.79 9.25 9.77
N PHE A 98 2.59 8.25 10.14
CA PHE A 98 3.83 8.48 10.92
C PHE A 98 4.85 9.34 10.16
N LEU A 99 4.97 9.14 8.84
CA LEU A 99 5.96 9.86 8.02
C LEU A 99 5.43 11.23 7.64
N GLU A 100 4.12 11.35 7.43
CA GLU A 100 3.44 12.62 7.27
C GLU A 100 3.70 13.55 8.46
N GLU A 101 3.46 13.08 9.69
CA GLU A 101 3.73 13.86 10.92
C GLU A 101 5.21 14.29 11.01
N ARG A 102 6.13 13.36 10.74
CA ARG A 102 7.58 13.62 10.81
C ARG A 102 8.08 14.58 9.74
N LEU A 103 7.36 14.73 8.63
CA LEU A 103 7.74 15.59 7.50
C LEU A 103 6.99 16.92 7.46
N GLU A 104 6.11 17.18 8.42
CA GLU A 104 5.31 18.41 8.48
C GLU A 104 6.20 19.68 8.46
N ASP A 105 7.37 19.64 9.11
CA ASP A 105 8.35 20.74 9.11
C ASP A 105 9.05 20.96 7.75
N ARG A 106 8.89 20.02 6.82
CA ARG A 106 9.54 19.99 5.50
C ARG A 106 8.57 19.91 4.33
N LYS A 107 7.26 19.87 4.55
CA LYS A 107 6.26 19.70 3.47
C LYS A 107 6.43 20.70 2.33
N ASP A 108 6.81 21.94 2.61
CA ASP A 108 7.00 22.99 1.60
C ASP A 108 8.36 22.94 0.87
N LYS A 109 9.21 21.94 1.14
CA LYS A 109 10.58 21.86 0.60
C LYS A 109 10.71 20.95 -0.62
N ALA A 110 9.88 19.93 -0.72
CA ALA A 110 9.87 18.98 -1.82
C ALA A 110 8.48 18.35 -1.97
N VAL A 111 8.33 17.52 -3.00
CA VAL A 111 7.18 16.65 -3.18
C VAL A 111 7.46 15.34 -2.44
N PHE A 112 6.54 14.92 -1.57
CA PHE A 112 6.58 13.62 -0.91
C PHE A 112 5.34 12.85 -1.34
N VAL A 113 5.52 11.75 -2.08
CA VAL A 113 4.46 10.82 -2.43
C VAL A 113 4.56 9.63 -1.50
N LEU A 114 3.56 9.49 -0.67
CA LEU A 114 3.47 8.46 0.34
C LEU A 114 2.44 7.40 -0.07
N SER A 115 2.37 6.27 0.64
CA SER A 115 1.42 5.19 0.35
C SER A 115 1.53 4.69 -1.09
N ALA A 116 2.74 4.48 -1.60
CA ALA A 116 2.98 4.07 -2.99
C ALA A 116 3.20 2.55 -3.17
N GLY A 117 2.55 1.72 -2.34
CA GLY A 117 2.74 0.28 -2.27
C GLY A 117 1.49 -0.52 -2.59
N TYR A 118 1.45 -1.78 -2.15
CA TYR A 118 0.26 -2.62 -2.25
C TYR A 118 -0.80 -2.22 -1.22
N PHE A 119 -0.41 -2.22 0.05
CA PHE A 119 -1.24 -1.81 1.18
C PHE A 119 -0.35 -1.15 2.23
N PRO A 120 -0.40 0.19 2.35
CA PRO A 120 -1.27 1.12 1.61
C PRO A 120 -0.80 1.40 0.16
N GLY A 121 -1.68 1.97 -0.67
CA GLY A 121 -1.39 2.37 -2.05
C GLY A 121 -2.36 1.83 -3.08
N MET A 122 -2.15 0.61 -3.60
CA MET A 122 -3.10 -0.03 -4.53
C MET A 122 -4.50 -0.11 -3.91
N SER A 123 -4.56 -0.48 -2.64
CA SER A 123 -5.77 -0.42 -1.80
C SER A 123 -6.46 0.94 -1.86
N GLY A 124 -5.76 2.04 -1.55
CA GLY A 124 -6.26 3.40 -1.71
C GLY A 124 -6.73 3.73 -3.12
N LEU A 125 -5.94 3.35 -4.14
CA LEU A 125 -6.25 3.59 -5.55
C LEU A 125 -7.53 2.86 -6.00
N LEU A 126 -7.73 1.61 -5.58
CA LEU A 126 -8.94 0.85 -5.85
C LEU A 126 -10.15 1.43 -5.12
N MET A 127 -10.01 1.80 -3.84
CA MET A 127 -11.09 2.47 -3.09
C MET A 127 -11.50 3.78 -3.75
N ARG A 128 -10.52 4.58 -4.18
CA ARG A 128 -10.74 5.81 -4.92
C ARG A 128 -11.48 5.56 -6.23
N HIS A 129 -10.99 4.63 -7.06
CA HIS A 129 -11.60 4.29 -8.34
C HIS A 129 -13.06 3.81 -8.19
N VAL A 130 -13.34 3.01 -7.16
CA VAL A 130 -14.70 2.57 -6.82
C VAL A 130 -15.57 3.78 -6.44
N CYS A 131 -15.10 4.69 -5.59
CA CYS A 131 -15.86 5.87 -5.19
C CYS A 131 -16.14 6.82 -6.37
N GLU A 132 -15.16 7.03 -7.25
CA GLU A 132 -15.27 7.88 -8.45
C GLU A 132 -16.20 7.30 -9.52
N SER A 133 -16.62 6.04 -9.39
CA SER A 133 -17.57 5.40 -10.30
C SER A 133 -19.04 5.79 -10.03
N PHE A 134 -19.30 6.59 -8.99
CA PHE A 134 -20.64 7.01 -8.58
C PHE A 134 -20.80 8.54 -8.66
N ASP A 135 -22.02 9.01 -8.93
CA ASP A 135 -22.36 10.42 -8.73
C ASP A 135 -22.49 10.74 -7.23
N THR A 136 -22.89 9.76 -6.43
CA THR A 136 -22.98 9.85 -4.98
C THR A 136 -22.53 8.52 -4.37
N PRO A 137 -21.24 8.38 -4.02
CA PRO A 137 -20.75 7.20 -3.31
C PRO A 137 -21.30 7.21 -1.88
N GLU A 138 -21.71 6.04 -1.37
CA GLU A 138 -22.33 5.93 -0.04
C GLU A 138 -21.53 5.05 0.89
N THR A 139 -21.05 3.89 0.43
CA THR A 139 -20.30 2.96 1.28
C THR A 139 -19.15 2.31 0.53
N ILE A 140 -18.12 1.91 1.28
CA ILE A 140 -17.07 0.99 0.79
C ILE A 140 -16.77 -0.11 1.80
N SER A 141 -16.38 -1.27 1.30
CA SER A 141 -15.88 -2.41 2.07
C SER A 141 -14.69 -3.01 1.33
N GLY A 142 -13.51 -2.94 1.93
CA GLY A 142 -12.30 -3.59 1.43
C GLY A 142 -11.96 -4.84 2.21
N LEU A 143 -11.34 -5.82 1.55
CA LEU A 143 -10.68 -6.94 2.21
C LEU A 143 -9.37 -7.28 1.52
N SER A 144 -8.41 -7.83 2.27
CA SER A 144 -7.11 -8.25 1.74
C SER A 144 -6.63 -9.55 2.34
N VAL A 145 -6.04 -10.40 1.50
CA VAL A 145 -5.38 -11.65 1.88
C VAL A 145 -4.04 -11.74 1.18
N SER A 146 -3.00 -12.09 1.93
CA SER A 146 -1.70 -12.44 1.38
C SER A 146 -1.26 -13.77 1.97
N GLU A 147 -1.11 -14.78 1.11
CA GLU A 147 -0.46 -16.04 1.44
C GLU A 147 0.88 -16.09 0.71
N GLU A 148 1.89 -15.51 1.34
CA GLU A 148 3.27 -15.51 0.85
C GLU A 148 4.24 -15.48 2.03
N ILE A 149 5.53 -15.68 1.76
CA ILE A 149 6.56 -15.53 2.79
C ILE A 149 6.99 -14.06 2.82
N PRO A 150 6.71 -13.31 3.91
CA PRO A 150 7.06 -11.90 3.98
C PRO A 150 8.58 -11.71 4.10
N SER A 151 9.06 -10.56 3.61
CA SER A 151 10.45 -10.16 3.81
C SER A 151 10.71 -9.73 5.25
N MET A 152 11.98 -9.71 5.67
CA MET A 152 12.39 -9.17 6.98
C MET A 152 11.89 -7.72 7.16
N SER A 153 12.09 -6.88 6.14
CA SER A 153 11.69 -5.48 6.17
C SER A 153 10.18 -5.31 6.29
N ALA A 154 9.40 -6.18 5.64
CA ALA A 154 7.94 -6.12 5.71
C ALA A 154 7.43 -6.44 7.12
N ILE A 155 8.00 -7.43 7.80
CA ILE A 155 7.66 -7.72 9.20
C ILE A 155 8.13 -6.60 10.14
N GLU A 156 9.33 -6.05 9.92
CA GLU A 156 9.82 -4.90 10.70
C GLU A 156 8.90 -3.69 10.53
N ASP A 157 8.55 -3.31 9.31
CA ASP A 157 7.60 -2.23 9.05
C ASP A 157 6.25 -2.52 9.68
N PHE A 158 5.70 -3.73 9.53
CA PHE A 158 4.42 -4.09 10.12
C PHE A 158 4.40 -3.90 11.66
N ILE A 159 5.45 -4.35 12.35
CA ILE A 159 5.58 -4.20 13.81
C ILE A 159 5.62 -2.72 14.21
N LEU A 160 6.41 -1.92 13.48
CA LEU A 160 6.72 -0.54 13.86
C LEU A 160 5.63 0.46 13.46
N THR A 161 4.95 0.22 12.34
CA THR A 161 3.81 1.03 11.87
C THR A 161 2.57 0.80 12.73
N ASN A 162 2.30 -0.44 13.17
CA ASN A 162 1.22 -0.73 14.12
C ASN A 162 1.41 0.00 15.46
N LEU A 163 2.65 0.20 15.90
CA LEU A 163 2.96 1.01 17.07
C LEU A 163 2.70 2.52 16.89
N SER A 164 2.54 2.95 15.64
CA SER A 164 2.54 4.35 15.25
C SER A 164 1.22 4.77 14.59
N GLY A 165 0.15 3.97 14.76
CA GLY A 165 -1.20 4.35 14.34
C GLY A 165 -1.58 4.00 12.91
N PHE A 166 -1.20 2.82 12.41
CA PHE A 166 -1.66 2.30 11.10
C PHE A 166 -3.20 2.24 10.97
N GLY A 167 -3.88 1.88 12.07
CA GLY A 167 -5.33 1.82 12.13
C GLY A 167 -5.85 1.41 13.50
N THR A 168 -7.18 1.25 13.59
CA THR A 168 -7.91 0.89 14.80
C THR A 168 -8.56 -0.47 14.63
N ALA A 169 -8.11 -1.44 15.43
CA ALA A 169 -8.64 -2.80 15.41
C ALA A 169 -10.11 -2.85 15.85
N LEU A 170 -10.86 -3.82 15.30
CA LEU A 170 -12.26 -4.08 15.62
C LEU A 170 -13.10 -2.81 15.49
N SER A 171 -12.88 -2.04 14.43
CA SER A 171 -13.58 -0.78 14.20
C SER A 171 -13.77 -0.52 12.72
N TYR A 172 -14.78 0.26 12.38
CA TYR A 172 -15.09 0.78 11.06
C TYR A 172 -15.48 2.25 11.15
N TYR A 173 -15.57 2.92 10.00
CA TYR A 173 -16.00 4.31 9.90
C TYR A 173 -17.51 4.36 9.68
N ASP A 174 -18.20 5.23 10.44
CA ASP A 174 -19.65 5.46 10.37
C ASP A 174 -19.95 6.96 10.55
N HIS A 175 -20.42 7.63 9.50
CA HIS A 175 -20.81 9.05 9.46
C HIS A 175 -19.79 9.99 10.13
N GLY A 176 -18.49 9.75 9.94
CA GLY A 176 -17.41 10.56 10.52
C GLY A 176 -16.90 10.06 11.88
N ALA A 177 -17.58 9.09 12.49
CA ALA A 177 -17.19 8.46 13.74
C ALA A 177 -16.45 7.14 13.51
N VAL A 178 -15.65 6.75 14.50
CA VAL A 178 -15.04 5.40 14.57
C VAL A 178 -15.92 4.55 15.47
N VAL A 179 -16.52 3.50 14.92
CA VAL A 179 -17.45 2.62 15.63
C VAL A 179 -16.83 1.24 15.78
N ARG A 180 -16.95 0.68 16.99
CA ARG A 180 -16.42 -0.65 17.33
C ARG A 180 -17.27 -1.75 16.69
N ASP A 181 -16.60 -2.75 16.13
CA ASP A 181 -17.21 -3.95 15.55
C ASP A 181 -16.39 -5.20 15.91
N GLU A 182 -17.02 -6.12 16.64
CA GLU A 182 -16.43 -7.40 17.05
C GLU A 182 -16.87 -8.55 16.14
N GLY A 183 -17.60 -8.24 15.06
CA GLY A 183 -18.06 -9.19 14.07
C GLY A 183 -16.91 -9.87 13.32
N GLU A 184 -17.13 -11.14 13.01
CA GLU A 184 -16.27 -11.92 12.13
C GLU A 184 -17.00 -12.19 10.81
N ARG A 185 -16.27 -12.11 9.69
CA ARG A 185 -16.76 -12.50 8.37
C ARG A 185 -15.98 -13.71 7.87
N LEU A 186 -16.68 -14.65 7.24
CA LEU A 186 -16.07 -15.79 6.56
C LEU A 186 -16.24 -15.63 5.06
N GLU A 187 -15.13 -15.65 4.33
CA GLU A 187 -15.12 -15.53 2.87
C GLU A 187 -14.27 -16.66 2.28
N ARG A 188 -14.68 -17.14 1.11
CA ARG A 188 -13.93 -18.16 0.37
C ARG A 188 -13.14 -17.53 -0.77
N ILE A 189 -11.83 -17.49 -0.65
CA ILE A 189 -10.91 -16.93 -1.64
C ILE A 189 -10.03 -18.05 -2.19
N ARG A 190 -9.98 -18.19 -3.52
CA ARG A 190 -9.28 -19.29 -4.23
C ARG A 190 -9.59 -20.69 -3.65
N GLY A 191 -10.87 -20.92 -3.32
CA GLY A 191 -11.36 -22.20 -2.80
C GLY A 191 -11.12 -22.43 -1.30
N ARG A 192 -10.45 -21.51 -0.59
CA ARG A 192 -10.12 -21.61 0.83
C ARG A 192 -10.87 -20.59 1.65
N GLU A 193 -11.26 -21.00 2.86
CA GLU A 193 -11.98 -20.14 3.79
C GLU A 193 -11.01 -19.29 4.60
N PHE A 194 -11.31 -18.00 4.71
CA PHE A 194 -10.57 -17.03 5.50
C PHE A 194 -11.53 -16.33 6.44
N ARG A 195 -11.04 -16.05 7.65
CA ARG A 195 -11.75 -15.29 8.67
C ARG A 195 -11.23 -13.88 8.72
N PHE A 196 -12.14 -12.93 8.68
CA PHE A 196 -11.86 -11.51 8.67
C PHE A 196 -12.50 -10.80 9.85
N GLN A 197 -11.81 -9.77 10.32
CA GLN A 197 -12.31 -8.82 11.29
C GLN A 197 -12.04 -7.41 10.80
N ASN A 198 -12.86 -6.47 11.27
CA ASN A 198 -12.72 -5.07 10.92
C ASN A 198 -11.43 -4.48 11.54
N TYR A 199 -10.73 -3.70 10.74
CA TYR A 199 -9.54 -2.94 11.14
C TYR A 199 -9.54 -1.64 10.34
N LEU A 200 -10.08 -0.57 10.92
CA LEU A 200 -10.18 0.73 10.25
C LEU A 200 -8.78 1.34 10.10
N THR A 201 -8.24 1.33 8.88
CA THR A 201 -6.96 1.99 8.59
C THR A 201 -7.11 3.51 8.44
N VAL A 202 -5.99 4.21 8.59
CA VAL A 202 -5.94 5.65 8.27
C VAL A 202 -6.24 5.90 6.78
N GLU A 203 -5.78 5.03 5.87
CA GLU A 203 -6.06 5.15 4.43
C GLU A 203 -7.56 5.02 4.14
N THR A 204 -8.24 4.01 4.69
CA THR A 204 -9.69 3.83 4.53
C THR A 204 -10.48 4.99 5.13
N ALA A 205 -10.11 5.47 6.33
CA ALA A 205 -10.74 6.63 6.95
C ALA A 205 -10.56 7.91 6.10
N ARG A 206 -9.37 8.10 5.51
CA ARG A 206 -9.08 9.24 4.62
C ARG A 206 -9.96 9.22 3.37
N VAL A 207 -10.09 8.06 2.71
CA VAL A 207 -10.98 7.91 1.55
C VAL A 207 -12.44 8.17 1.96
N ALA A 208 -12.88 7.61 3.08
CA ALA A 208 -14.25 7.79 3.57
C ALA A 208 -14.59 9.27 3.82
N GLN A 209 -13.67 10.00 4.45
CA GLN A 209 -13.82 11.44 4.70
C GLN A 209 -13.80 12.25 3.40
N HIS A 210 -12.91 11.92 2.47
CA HIS A 210 -12.78 12.64 1.19
C HIS A 210 -14.06 12.57 0.35
N TYR A 211 -14.66 11.39 0.25
CA TYR A 211 -15.88 11.16 -0.54
C TYR A 211 -17.18 11.35 0.24
N GLY A 212 -17.11 11.74 1.52
CA GLY A 212 -18.29 11.92 2.36
C GLY A 212 -19.13 10.66 2.53
N LEU A 213 -18.47 9.49 2.63
CA LEU A 213 -19.14 8.21 2.76
C LEU A 213 -19.94 8.14 4.07
N LYS A 214 -21.01 7.34 4.05
CA LYS A 214 -21.79 6.96 5.24
C LYS A 214 -21.03 5.93 6.04
N GLU A 215 -20.56 4.86 5.40
CA GLU A 215 -19.83 3.78 6.06
C GLU A 215 -18.60 3.37 5.26
N ALA A 216 -17.51 3.03 5.95
CA ALA A 216 -16.34 2.43 5.33
C ALA A 216 -15.72 1.34 6.20
N HIS A 217 -15.56 0.17 5.59
CA HIS A 217 -15.05 -1.03 6.25
C HIS A 217 -13.75 -1.48 5.62
N TRP A 218 -12.83 -1.96 6.46
CA TRP A 218 -11.63 -2.63 5.99
C TRP A 218 -11.41 -3.91 6.79
N TYR A 219 -11.44 -5.02 6.09
CA TYR A 219 -11.38 -6.35 6.66
C TYR A 219 -10.00 -6.96 6.45
N HIS A 220 -9.33 -7.31 7.55
CA HIS A 220 -8.06 -8.02 7.50
C HIS A 220 -8.23 -9.45 7.99
N SER A 221 -7.58 -10.39 7.31
CA SER A 221 -7.51 -11.76 7.76
C SER A 221 -6.59 -11.88 8.98
N SER A 222 -7.05 -12.47 10.07
CA SER A 222 -6.21 -12.63 11.26
C SER A 222 -4.99 -13.50 10.94
N PHE A 223 -3.81 -13.08 11.41
CA PHE A 223 -2.69 -14.01 11.52
C PHE A 223 -3.05 -15.14 12.50
N GLY A 224 -2.38 -16.29 12.36
CA GLY A 224 -2.51 -17.36 13.35
C GLY A 224 -1.97 -16.92 14.72
N ASP A 225 -2.57 -17.41 15.80
CA ASP A 225 -2.22 -17.06 17.20
C ASP A 225 -0.71 -17.08 17.48
N GLN A 226 0.00 -18.04 16.89
CA GLN A 226 1.45 -18.16 17.05
C GLN A 226 2.19 -16.94 16.52
N VAL A 227 1.82 -16.45 15.33
CA VAL A 227 2.41 -15.26 14.71
C VAL A 227 2.04 -14.02 15.53
N ILE A 228 0.78 -13.89 15.95
CA ILE A 228 0.33 -12.74 16.78
C ILE A 228 1.15 -12.63 18.07
N ARG A 229 1.32 -13.74 18.80
CA ARG A 229 2.13 -13.76 20.03
C ARG A 229 3.56 -13.33 19.78
N LYS A 230 4.18 -13.82 18.69
CA LYS A 230 5.54 -13.44 18.31
C LYS A 230 5.64 -11.95 17.96
N LEU A 231 4.68 -11.40 17.23
CA LEU A 231 4.64 -9.98 16.92
C LEU A 231 4.52 -9.12 18.19
N GLN A 232 3.68 -9.54 19.15
CA GLN A 232 3.57 -8.87 20.46
C GLN A 232 4.88 -8.95 21.26
N GLU A 233 5.56 -10.09 21.28
CA GLU A 233 6.90 -10.24 21.89
C GLU A 233 7.90 -9.28 21.23
N ALA A 234 7.90 -9.18 19.89
CA ALA A 234 8.80 -8.30 19.15
C ALA A 234 8.55 -6.82 19.50
N VAL A 235 7.29 -6.40 19.59
CA VAL A 235 6.90 -5.05 20.03
C VAL A 235 7.47 -4.73 21.41
N ILE A 236 7.34 -5.65 22.38
CA ILE A 236 7.85 -5.44 23.74
C ILE A 236 9.38 -5.34 23.74
N GLN A 237 10.06 -6.23 23.03
CA GLN A 237 11.53 -6.21 22.94
C GLN A 237 12.04 -4.92 22.28
N TYR A 238 11.37 -4.46 21.24
CA TYR A 238 11.70 -3.20 20.57
C TYR A 238 11.54 -1.99 21.51
N LYS A 239 10.41 -1.89 22.23
CA LYS A 239 10.16 -0.81 23.21
C LYS A 239 11.18 -0.80 24.36
N LEU A 240 11.72 -1.96 24.72
CA LEU A 240 12.76 -2.09 25.75
C LEU A 240 14.18 -1.91 25.19
N GLU A 241 14.33 -1.47 23.93
CA GLU A 241 15.61 -1.30 23.21
C GLU A 241 16.49 -2.56 23.21
N ARG A 242 15.85 -3.74 23.26
CA ARG A 242 16.56 -5.01 23.28
C ARG A 242 16.85 -5.47 21.86
N ALA A 243 18.09 -5.92 21.63
CA ALA A 243 18.53 -6.45 20.34
C ALA A 243 17.76 -7.72 19.87
N GLY A 244 16.94 -8.32 20.74
CA GLY A 244 16.24 -9.57 20.50
C GLY A 244 15.09 -9.49 19.48
N TYR A 245 14.55 -8.30 19.15
CA TYR A 245 13.40 -8.25 18.24
C TYR A 245 13.74 -8.81 16.84
N LYS A 246 14.99 -8.64 16.37
CA LYS A 246 15.44 -9.17 15.06
C LYS A 246 15.45 -10.70 14.99
N SER A 247 15.69 -11.41 16.11
CA SER A 247 15.57 -12.87 16.11
C SER A 247 14.12 -13.29 16.01
N ILE A 248 13.21 -12.56 16.67
CA ILE A 248 11.77 -12.82 16.59
C ILE A 248 11.24 -12.62 15.16
N VAL A 249 11.71 -11.58 14.45
CA VAL A 249 11.38 -11.39 13.03
C VAL A 249 11.75 -12.62 12.19
N ARG A 250 12.93 -13.22 12.42
CA ARG A 250 13.36 -14.45 11.73
C ARG A 250 12.50 -15.65 12.09
N GLU A 251 12.11 -15.78 13.36
CA GLU A 251 11.20 -16.85 13.81
C GLU A 251 9.83 -16.74 13.15
N VAL A 252 9.27 -15.52 13.05
CA VAL A 252 8.00 -15.27 12.36
C VAL A 252 8.08 -15.73 10.90
N ILE A 253 9.15 -15.36 10.19
CA ILE A 253 9.34 -15.80 8.80
C ILE A 253 9.40 -17.33 8.69
N GLU A 254 10.05 -18.00 9.64
CA GLU A 254 10.11 -19.47 9.64
C GLU A 254 8.72 -20.10 9.84
N ILE A 255 7.88 -19.51 10.70
CA ILE A 255 6.48 -19.93 10.85
C ILE A 255 5.71 -19.76 9.52
N PHE A 256 5.90 -18.64 8.80
CA PHE A 256 5.32 -18.45 7.47
C PHE A 256 5.83 -19.50 6.47
N ARG A 257 7.13 -19.82 6.44
CA ARG A 257 7.67 -20.86 5.55
C ARG A 257 7.03 -22.22 5.80
N GLN A 258 6.85 -22.59 7.06
CA GLN A 258 6.22 -23.85 7.42
C GLN A 258 4.73 -23.87 7.06
N THR A 259 4.02 -22.77 7.31
CA THR A 259 2.58 -22.65 7.04
C THR A 259 2.28 -22.61 5.54
N MET A 260 3.16 -21.98 4.76
CA MET A 260 3.04 -21.83 3.31
C MET A 260 3.67 -22.97 2.51
N ALA A 261 4.32 -23.94 3.17
CA ALA A 261 4.97 -25.07 2.49
C ALA A 261 3.97 -25.85 1.61
N GLY A 262 4.29 -25.99 0.32
CA GLY A 262 3.45 -26.69 -0.65
C GLY A 262 2.19 -25.93 -1.07
N ARG A 263 2.03 -24.67 -0.66
CA ARG A 263 0.93 -23.78 -1.10
C ARG A 263 1.40 -22.86 -2.21
N GLU A 264 0.48 -22.55 -3.12
CA GLU A 264 0.69 -21.50 -4.11
C GLU A 264 0.67 -20.14 -3.42
N SER A 265 1.66 -19.29 -3.72
CA SER A 265 1.71 -17.94 -3.17
C SER A 265 0.77 -17.00 -3.93
N PHE A 266 0.07 -16.13 -3.21
CA PHE A 266 -0.70 -15.07 -3.82
C PHE A 266 -0.97 -13.93 -2.85
N SER A 267 -1.26 -12.76 -3.42
CA SER A 267 -1.88 -11.63 -2.76
C SER A 267 -3.14 -11.24 -3.51
N TYR A 268 -4.19 -10.91 -2.78
CA TYR A 268 -5.51 -10.58 -3.30
C TYR A 268 -6.17 -9.50 -2.45
N THR A 269 -6.71 -8.48 -3.11
CA THR A 269 -7.53 -7.44 -2.49
C THR A 269 -8.81 -7.29 -3.29
N ARG A 270 -9.94 -7.17 -2.59
CA ARG A 270 -11.24 -6.82 -3.17
C ARG A 270 -11.80 -5.61 -2.45
N ILE A 271 -12.22 -4.62 -3.23
CA ILE A 271 -12.98 -3.47 -2.78
C ILE A 271 -14.36 -3.55 -3.39
N GLU A 272 -15.38 -3.40 -2.56
CA GLU A 272 -16.76 -3.25 -2.96
C GLU A 272 -17.24 -1.88 -2.51
N GLY A 273 -17.99 -1.18 -3.35
CA GLY A 273 -18.62 0.07 -2.98
C GLY A 273 -20.02 0.17 -3.51
N GLN A 274 -20.88 0.86 -2.78
CA GLN A 274 -22.25 1.13 -3.19
C GLN A 274 -22.48 2.63 -3.26
N GLY A 275 -23.29 3.03 -4.23
CA GLY A 275 -23.66 4.43 -4.41
C GLY A 275 -24.70 4.59 -5.50
N LEU A 276 -25.04 5.85 -5.79
CA LEU A 276 -25.95 6.20 -6.88
C LEU A 276 -25.16 6.55 -8.14
N LEU A 277 -25.57 5.95 -9.26
CA LEU A 277 -25.19 6.38 -10.60
C LEU A 277 -26.47 6.80 -11.34
N GLY A 278 -26.63 8.10 -11.54
CA GLY A 278 -27.90 8.71 -11.90
C GLY A 278 -28.95 8.46 -10.81
N LYS A 279 -29.95 7.64 -11.12
CA LYS A 279 -31.02 7.24 -10.17
C LYS A 279 -30.87 5.81 -9.69
N GLU A 280 -29.93 5.06 -10.24
CA GLU A 280 -29.78 3.63 -9.96
C GLU A 280 -28.78 3.43 -8.82
N ARG A 281 -29.19 2.66 -7.82
CA ARG A 281 -28.27 2.18 -6.80
C ARG A 281 -27.43 1.06 -7.41
N THR A 282 -26.12 1.20 -7.34
CA THR A 282 -25.17 0.31 -8.02
C THR A 282 -24.16 -0.21 -7.01
N LEU A 283 -23.76 -1.47 -7.18
CA LEU A 283 -22.57 -2.07 -6.56
C LEU A 283 -21.43 -2.08 -7.59
N MET A 284 -20.30 -1.52 -7.20
CA MET A 284 -19.04 -1.60 -7.94
C MET A 284 -18.07 -2.48 -7.17
N THR A 285 -17.40 -3.40 -7.88
CA THR A 285 -16.38 -4.27 -7.30
C THR A 285 -15.09 -4.11 -8.08
N ALA A 286 -13.98 -3.88 -7.38
CA ALA A 286 -12.65 -3.84 -7.94
C ALA A 286 -11.74 -4.83 -7.19
N GLU A 287 -11.09 -5.71 -7.94
CA GLU A 287 -10.24 -6.77 -7.43
C GLU A 287 -8.85 -6.66 -8.04
N VAL A 288 -7.83 -6.91 -7.24
CA VAL A 288 -6.45 -7.09 -7.72
C VAL A 288 -5.86 -8.37 -7.15
N SER A 289 -5.12 -9.09 -7.97
CA SER A 289 -4.33 -10.24 -7.53
C SER A 289 -2.97 -10.31 -8.21
N SER A 290 -2.00 -10.88 -7.50
CA SER A 290 -0.69 -11.25 -8.05
C SER A 290 -0.13 -12.41 -7.24
N ASP A 291 0.90 -13.08 -7.75
CA ASP A 291 1.61 -14.13 -7.03
C ASP A 291 2.36 -13.59 -5.79
N CYS A 292 2.61 -12.27 -5.74
CA CYS A 292 3.36 -11.62 -4.66
C CYS A 292 2.94 -10.15 -4.50
N SER A 293 2.78 -9.67 -3.26
CA SER A 293 2.46 -8.26 -2.97
C SER A 293 3.54 -7.27 -3.44
N SER A 294 4.79 -7.72 -3.55
CA SER A 294 5.90 -6.88 -4.00
C SER A 294 5.80 -6.52 -5.49
N GLU A 295 5.12 -7.32 -6.31
CA GLU A 295 4.81 -6.95 -7.71
C GLU A 295 3.84 -5.76 -7.74
N ILE A 296 2.75 -5.84 -6.98
CA ILE A 296 1.75 -4.76 -6.91
C ILE A 296 2.37 -3.48 -6.32
N SER A 297 3.19 -3.62 -5.27
CA SER A 297 3.90 -2.47 -4.68
C SER A 297 4.86 -1.81 -5.68
N ALA A 298 5.55 -2.61 -6.50
CA ALA A 298 6.44 -2.08 -7.53
C ALA A 298 5.68 -1.35 -8.64
N ILE A 299 4.51 -1.85 -9.03
CA ILE A 299 3.63 -1.18 -9.99
C ILE A 299 3.26 0.20 -9.46
N ILE A 300 2.69 0.30 -8.26
CA ILE A 300 2.26 1.59 -7.71
C ILE A 300 3.42 2.57 -7.57
N ALA A 301 4.58 2.14 -7.04
CA ALA A 301 5.75 3.01 -6.90
C ALA A 301 6.30 3.49 -8.25
N ALA A 302 6.32 2.62 -9.27
CA ALA A 302 6.74 2.98 -10.62
C ALA A 302 5.79 4.00 -11.27
N TYR A 303 4.48 3.78 -11.13
CA TYR A 303 3.46 4.68 -11.66
C TYR A 303 3.40 6.02 -10.93
N ALA A 304 3.65 6.05 -9.62
CA ALA A 304 3.85 7.29 -8.88
C ALA A 304 5.03 8.09 -9.47
N ALA A 305 6.14 7.42 -9.81
CA ALA A 305 7.29 8.09 -10.42
C ALA A 305 6.98 8.62 -11.83
N LYS A 306 6.27 7.83 -12.64
CA LYS A 306 5.77 8.26 -13.97
C LYS A 306 4.87 9.49 -13.83
N ALA A 307 3.91 9.49 -12.90
CA ALA A 307 2.98 10.59 -12.67
C ALA A 307 3.69 11.88 -12.25
N VAL A 308 4.61 11.80 -11.28
CA VAL A 308 5.41 12.95 -10.80
C VAL A 308 6.26 13.56 -11.92
N LEU A 309 6.86 12.73 -12.78
CA LEU A 309 7.68 13.19 -13.89
C LEU A 309 6.86 13.75 -15.06
N ALA A 310 5.67 13.20 -15.32
CA ALA A 310 4.78 13.66 -16.37
C ALA A 310 4.15 15.02 -16.03
N LYS A 311 3.79 15.22 -14.75
CA LYS A 311 3.18 16.46 -14.26
C LYS A 311 3.82 16.88 -12.93
N PRO A 312 4.66 17.92 -12.92
CA PRO A 312 5.24 18.44 -11.68
C PRO A 312 4.16 18.81 -10.67
N LEU A 313 4.28 18.27 -9.46
CA LEU A 313 3.40 18.57 -8.34
C LEU A 313 3.98 19.75 -7.53
N PRO A 314 3.11 20.56 -6.88
CA PRO A 314 3.60 21.53 -5.92
C PRO A 314 4.26 20.80 -4.72
N PRO A 315 5.25 21.42 -4.06
CA PRO A 315 5.77 20.90 -2.80
C PRO A 315 4.64 20.62 -1.81
N GLY A 316 4.75 19.50 -1.12
CA GLY A 316 3.71 19.01 -0.21
C GLY A 316 3.76 17.50 -0.05
N ILE A 317 2.91 17.03 0.84
CA ILE A 317 2.66 15.60 1.06
C ILE A 317 1.46 15.21 0.19
N HIS A 318 1.64 14.18 -0.62
CA HIS A 318 0.66 13.62 -1.55
C HIS A 318 0.59 12.12 -1.31
N TYR A 319 -0.54 11.48 -1.61
CA TYR A 319 -0.64 10.02 -1.60
C TYR A 319 -0.63 9.48 -3.03
N ALA A 320 -0.10 8.28 -3.24
CA ALA A 320 -0.04 7.68 -4.57
C ALA A 320 -1.42 7.55 -5.21
N MET A 321 -2.45 7.23 -4.41
CA MET A 321 -3.84 7.17 -4.86
C MET A 321 -4.35 8.49 -5.46
N ASP A 322 -3.81 9.64 -5.05
CA ASP A 322 -4.27 10.96 -5.48
C ASP A 322 -3.68 11.37 -6.83
N ILE A 323 -2.52 10.82 -7.18
CA ILE A 323 -1.72 11.28 -8.33
C ILE A 323 -1.67 10.25 -9.47
N ILE A 324 -1.90 8.97 -9.16
CA ILE A 324 -1.88 7.90 -10.17
C ILE A 324 -3.23 7.87 -10.88
N ASN A 325 -3.18 7.77 -12.20
CA ASN A 325 -4.36 7.51 -13.01
C ASN A 325 -4.55 5.99 -13.20
N MET A 326 -5.63 5.45 -12.63
CA MET A 326 -5.95 4.02 -12.73
C MET A 326 -6.06 3.53 -14.19
N GLU A 327 -6.55 4.38 -15.09
CA GLU A 327 -6.69 4.05 -16.52
C GLU A 327 -5.34 3.80 -17.21
N GLU A 328 -4.25 4.39 -16.72
CA GLU A 328 -2.91 4.11 -17.26
C GLU A 328 -2.44 2.71 -16.86
N ILE A 329 -2.68 2.31 -15.61
CA ILE A 329 -2.38 0.95 -15.14
C ILE A 329 -3.20 -0.09 -15.92
N LEU A 330 -4.48 0.18 -16.14
CA LEU A 330 -5.37 -0.74 -16.88
C LEU A 330 -4.95 -0.91 -18.34
N LYS A 331 -4.46 0.15 -18.99
CA LYS A 331 -3.95 0.09 -20.37
C LYS A 331 -2.73 -0.81 -20.50
N ASP A 332 -1.83 -0.75 -19.54
CA ASP A 332 -0.57 -1.51 -19.57
C ASP A 332 -0.70 -2.87 -18.88
N LEU A 333 -1.89 -3.25 -18.38
CA LEU A 333 -2.11 -4.42 -17.53
C LEU A 333 -1.57 -5.73 -18.13
N ALA A 334 -1.61 -5.89 -19.45
CA ALA A 334 -1.09 -7.07 -20.15
C ALA A 334 0.44 -7.24 -20.00
N GLU A 335 1.17 -6.18 -19.69
CA GLU A 335 2.62 -6.17 -19.46
C GLU A 335 2.96 -6.28 -17.97
N LEU A 336 1.97 -6.12 -17.09
CA LEU A 336 2.13 -6.15 -15.64
C LEU A 336 1.88 -7.56 -15.10
N LYS A 337 2.61 -7.91 -14.04
CA LYS A 337 2.43 -9.18 -13.31
C LYS A 337 1.35 -9.08 -12.25
N ALA A 338 0.20 -8.56 -12.64
CA ALA A 338 -0.98 -8.44 -11.79
C ALA A 338 -2.24 -8.62 -12.64
N GLU A 339 -3.28 -9.19 -12.05
CA GLU A 339 -4.62 -9.20 -12.61
C GLU A 339 -5.45 -8.14 -11.89
N ILE A 340 -6.20 -7.34 -12.65
CA ILE A 340 -7.17 -6.40 -12.11
C ILE A 340 -8.52 -6.69 -12.77
N ARG A 341 -9.57 -6.83 -11.97
CA ARG A 341 -10.94 -7.05 -12.43
C ARG A 341 -11.85 -6.00 -11.83
N ILE A 342 -12.68 -5.39 -12.69
CA ILE A 342 -13.66 -4.40 -12.27
C ILE A 342 -15.01 -4.86 -12.80
N SER A 343 -16.02 -4.87 -11.93
CA SER A 343 -17.38 -5.26 -12.28
C SER A 343 -18.41 -4.31 -11.67
N LYS A 344 -19.59 -4.29 -12.29
CA LYS A 344 -20.71 -3.43 -11.92
C LYS A 344 -21.99 -4.25 -11.89
N VAL A 345 -22.80 -4.05 -10.86
CA VAL A 345 -24.14 -4.63 -10.73
C VAL A 345 -25.13 -3.54 -10.32
N VAL A 346 -26.25 -3.41 -11.04
CA VAL A 346 -27.36 -2.54 -10.62
C VAL A 346 -28.16 -3.29 -9.56
N LEU A 347 -28.38 -2.65 -8.41
CA LEU A 347 -29.17 -3.22 -7.33
C LEU A 347 -30.64 -2.93 -7.62
N GLU A 348 -31.45 -3.98 -7.73
CA GLU A 348 -32.91 -3.85 -7.87
C GLU A 348 -33.46 -3.15 -6.62
N GLN A 349 -34.34 -2.16 -6.81
CA GLN A 349 -35.10 -1.61 -5.71
C GLN A 349 -36.09 -2.68 -5.27
N GLU A 350 -36.05 -3.11 -4.01
CA GLU A 350 -37.20 -3.77 -3.41
C GLU A 350 -38.37 -2.80 -3.55
N VAL A 351 -39.30 -3.14 -4.45
CA VAL A 351 -40.60 -2.50 -4.48
C VAL A 351 -41.26 -2.98 -3.20
N ASP A 352 -41.38 -2.10 -2.22
CA ASP A 352 -42.34 -2.27 -1.13
C ASP A 352 -43.71 -2.36 -1.80
N ASP A 353 -44.14 -3.58 -2.10
CA ASP A 353 -45.55 -3.88 -2.36
C ASP A 353 -46.26 -3.62 -1.02
N GLU A 354 -46.63 -2.36 -0.77
CA GLU A 354 -47.68 -2.03 0.19
C GLU A 354 -48.94 -2.74 -0.30
N TYR A 355 -49.15 -3.97 0.21
CA TYR A 355 -50.43 -4.65 0.10
C TYR A 355 -51.44 -3.79 0.87
N GLU A 356 -52.21 -2.97 0.16
CA GLU A 356 -53.47 -2.45 0.64
C GLU A 356 -54.39 -3.66 0.88
N GLU A 357 -54.43 -4.16 2.11
CA GLU A 357 -55.54 -5.01 2.58
C GLU A 357 -56.82 -4.16 2.50
N GLY A 358 -57.56 -4.34 1.41
CA GLY A 358 -58.91 -3.82 1.28
C GLY A 358 -59.80 -4.43 2.36
N GLU A 359 -60.30 -3.59 3.26
CA GLU A 359 -61.39 -3.95 4.18
C GLU A 359 -62.63 -4.38 3.36
N LEU A 360 -63.16 -5.56 3.65
CA LEU A 360 -64.49 -6.01 3.24
C LEU A 360 -65.43 -6.10 4.43
#